data_AF-A0A1V8M907-F1
#
_entry.id   AF-A0A1V8M907-F1
#
_cell.length_a   1.000
_cell.length_b   1.000
_cell.length_c   1.000
_cell.angle_alpha   90.00
_cell.angle_beta   90.00
_cell.angle_gamma   90.00
#
_symmetry.space_group_name_H-M   'P 1'
#
loop_
_entity.id
_entity.type
_entity.pdbx_description
1 polymer ?
#
loop_
_entity_poly.entity_id
_entity_poly.type
_entity_poly.pdbx_seq_one_letter_code
_entity_poly.pdbx_strand_id
1 'polypeptide(L)'
;MWLVEGLLPTYKTIADFRKSNSTALKAANRDFLLLCKELSLFGGETVAVDGSFFKGDVSKQGIYTEDKLKKQLEALEKKITQYQDELDKQDTADNKLT
;
A
#
# COMPACT_ATOMS: atom_id res chain seq x y z
N MET A 1 18.23 -12.72 -9.57
CA MET A 1 17.50 -11.43 -9.56
C MET A 1 18.37 -10.42 -10.32
N TRP A 2 17.89 -9.86 -11.44
CA TRP A 2 18.76 -9.12 -12.40
C TRP A 2 19.33 -7.81 -11.82
N LEU A 3 18.55 -7.12 -10.99
CA LEU A 3 18.93 -5.85 -10.36
C LEU A 3 20.08 -5.94 -9.35
N VAL A 4 20.49 -7.14 -8.94
CA VAL A 4 21.58 -7.38 -7.99
C VAL A 4 22.70 -8.21 -8.60
N GLU A 5 22.86 -8.16 -9.93
CA GLU A 5 23.95 -8.84 -10.66
C GLU A 5 24.05 -10.35 -10.38
N GLY A 6 22.91 -11.01 -10.16
CA GLY A 6 22.88 -12.45 -9.88
C GLY A 6 23.12 -12.82 -8.42
N LEU A 7 23.31 -11.84 -7.52
CA LEU A 7 23.30 -12.09 -6.09
C LEU A 7 21.96 -12.70 -5.66
N LEU A 8 22.04 -13.68 -4.76
CA LEU A 8 20.92 -14.33 -4.12
C LEU A 8 20.94 -13.94 -2.63
N PRO A 9 20.53 -12.72 -2.28
CA PRO A 9 20.49 -12.29 -0.90
C PRO A 9 19.59 -13.23 -0.11
N THR A 10 20.05 -13.62 1.07
CA THR A 10 19.28 -14.49 1.95
C THR A 10 18.07 -13.71 2.49
N TYR A 11 17.10 -14.44 3.04
CA TYR A 11 15.94 -13.85 3.70
C TYR A 11 16.33 -12.74 4.69
N LYS A 12 17.34 -13.01 5.53
CA LYS A 12 17.83 -12.07 6.54
C LYS A 12 18.36 -10.77 5.92
N THR A 13 19.14 -10.87 4.85
CA THR A 13 19.66 -9.69 4.13
C THR A 13 18.53 -8.82 3.57
N ILE A 14 17.47 -9.44 3.04
CA ILE A 14 16.30 -8.72 2.52
C ILE A 14 15.51 -8.06 3.67
N ALA A 15 15.32 -8.77 4.79
CA ALA A 15 14.62 -8.26 5.96
C ALA A 15 15.36 -7.05 6.56
N ASP A 16 16.67 -7.16 6.78
CA ASP A 16 17.50 -6.08 7.31
C ASP A 16 17.49 -4.86 6.37
N PHE A 17 17.59 -5.08 5.05
CA PHE A 17 17.50 -4.00 4.06
C PHE A 17 16.14 -3.27 4.14
N ARG A 18 15.04 -4.01 4.25
CA ARG A 18 13.69 -3.43 4.37
C ARG A 18 13.54 -2.64 5.67
N LYS A 19 14.04 -3.17 6.78
CA LYS A 19 13.99 -2.52 8.09
C LYS A 19 14.73 -1.19 8.09
N SER A 20 15.97 -1.20 7.61
CA SER A 20 16.82 0.00 7.57
C SER A 20 16.34 1.07 6.59
N ASN A 21 15.59 0.69 5.54
CA ASN A 21 15.17 1.61 4.47
C ASN A 21 13.65 1.80 4.40
N SER A 22 12.91 1.46 5.45
CA SER A 22 11.44 1.42 5.45
C SER A 22 10.78 2.74 5.00
N THR A 23 11.29 3.88 5.44
CA THR A 23 10.79 5.21 5.05
C THR A 23 10.99 5.49 3.56
N ALA A 24 12.19 5.22 3.03
CA ALA A 24 12.50 5.43 1.62
C ALA A 24 11.69 4.49 0.72
N LEU A 25 11.52 3.24 1.13
CA LEU A 25 10.68 2.26 0.42
C LEU A 25 9.21 2.69 0.40
N LYS A 26 8.68 3.24 1.51
CA LYS A 26 7.31 3.80 1.54
C LYS A 26 7.15 4.94 0.54
N ALA A 27 8.11 5.86 0.48
CA ALA A 27 8.08 6.98 -0.47
C ALA A 27 8.15 6.49 -1.93
N ALA A 28 9.11 5.63 -2.26
CA ALA A 28 9.27 5.07 -3.60
C ALA A 28 8.04 4.27 -4.05
N ASN A 29 7.45 3.47 -3.14
CA ASN A 29 6.22 2.74 -3.43
C ASN A 29 5.03 3.67 -3.69
N ARG A 30 4.92 4.79 -2.95
CA ARG A 30 3.87 5.79 -3.17
C ARG A 30 3.99 6.39 -4.57
N ASP A 31 5.19 6.79 -4.97
CA ASP A 31 5.42 7.38 -6.29
C ASP A 31 5.19 6.37 -7.41
N PHE A 32 5.59 5.11 -7.20
CA PHE A 32 5.28 4.03 -8.13
C PHE A 32 3.78 3.81 -8.31
N LEU A 33 3.00 3.84 -7.22
CA LEU A 33 1.54 3.75 -7.30
C LEU A 33 0.96 4.95 -8.06
N LEU A 34 1.44 6.16 -7.81
CA LEU A 34 0.98 7.35 -8.56
C LEU A 34 1.30 7.24 -10.05
N LEU A 35 2.48 6.75 -10.42
CA LEU A 35 2.85 6.50 -11.81
C LEU A 35 1.93 5.46 -12.46
N CYS A 36 1.65 4.35 -11.79
CA CYS A 36 0.70 3.35 -12.27
C CYS A 36 -0.71 3.93 -12.49
N LYS A 37 -1.12 4.88 -11.64
CA LYS A 37 -2.38 5.62 -11.82
C LYS A 37 -2.33 6.52 -13.05
N GLU A 38 -1.26 7.29 -13.26
CA GLU A 38 -1.09 8.14 -14.44
C GLU A 38 -1.09 7.34 -15.74
N LEU A 39 -0.44 6.18 -15.74
CA LEU A 39 -0.39 5.27 -16.88
C LEU A 39 -1.67 4.45 -17.07
N SER A 40 -2.71 4.69 -16.27
CA SER A 40 -3.98 3.94 -16.31
C SER A 40 -3.79 2.41 -16.19
N LEU A 41 -2.75 1.98 -15.46
CA LEU A 41 -2.46 0.57 -15.20
C LEU A 41 -3.32 0.00 -14.06
N PHE A 42 -3.96 0.88 -13.29
CA PHE A 42 -5.05 0.49 -12.41
C PHE A 42 -6.37 0.52 -13.18
N GLY A 43 -7.15 -0.56 -13.13
CA GLY A 43 -8.46 -0.67 -13.78
C GLY A 43 -9.57 0.19 -13.16
N GLY A 44 -9.24 1.40 -12.70
CA GLY A 44 -10.21 2.38 -12.20
C GLY A 44 -10.72 3.24 -13.35
N GLU A 45 -11.97 3.04 -13.75
CA GLU A 45 -12.61 3.86 -14.77
C GLU A 45 -12.84 5.28 -14.22
N THR A 46 -12.22 6.29 -14.84
CA THR A 46 -12.47 7.70 -14.47
C THR A 46 -13.74 8.17 -15.18
N VAL A 47 -14.87 8.14 -14.47
CA VAL A 47 -16.16 8.65 -14.99
C VAL A 47 -16.24 10.15 -14.71
N ALA A 48 -15.99 10.97 -15.73
CA ALA A 48 -16.29 12.40 -15.69
C ALA A 48 -17.80 12.59 -15.88
N VAL A 49 -18.51 13.03 -14.83
CA VAL A 49 -19.94 13.36 -14.91
C VAL A 49 -20.06 14.83 -15.28
N ASP A 50 -20.18 15.13 -16.57
CA ASP A 50 -20.70 16.42 -17.04
C ASP A 50 -22.20 16.50 -16.72
N GLY A 51 -22.64 17.67 -16.26
CA GLY A 51 -23.85 17.88 -15.46
C GLY A 51 -25.05 17.00 -15.84
N SER A 52 -25.29 15.96 -15.04
CA SER A 52 -26.45 15.08 -15.18
C SER A 52 -27.20 15.07 -13.84
N PHE A 53 -28.47 15.49 -13.87
CA PHE A 53 -29.38 15.40 -12.73
C PHE A 53 -29.73 13.93 -12.48
N PHE A 54 -28.84 13.21 -11.81
CA PHE A 54 -29.14 11.88 -11.32
C PHE A 54 -29.98 11.98 -10.06
N LYS A 55 -31.11 11.27 -10.05
CA LYS A 55 -31.82 10.97 -8.82
C LYS A 55 -30.89 10.06 -8.01
N GLY A 56 -30.12 10.67 -7.12
CA GLY A 56 -29.09 9.95 -6.36
C GLY A 56 -29.72 8.79 -5.62
N ASP A 57 -29.19 7.58 -5.80
CA ASP A 57 -29.40 6.51 -4.84
C ASP A 57 -28.63 6.91 -3.58
N VAL A 58 -29.26 7.73 -2.73
CA VAL A 58 -28.70 8.26 -1.49
C VAL A 58 -28.80 7.19 -0.40
N SER A 59 -28.34 5.96 -0.68
CA SER A 59 -28.10 5.01 0.38
C SER A 59 -26.90 5.52 1.21
N LYS A 60 -27.01 5.46 2.53
CA LYS A 60 -25.92 5.90 3.42
C LYS A 60 -24.60 5.16 3.13
N GLN A 61 -24.67 3.97 2.51
CA GLN A 61 -23.50 3.23 2.06
C GLN A 61 -22.81 3.85 0.83
N GLY A 62 -23.56 4.40 -0.14
CA GLY A 62 -23.02 4.95 -1.40
C GLY A 62 -22.44 6.37 -1.31
N ILE A 63 -22.72 7.11 -0.23
CA ILE A 63 -22.16 8.47 -0.04
C ILE A 63 -20.74 8.36 0.52
N TYR A 64 -19.75 8.76 -0.27
CA TYR A 64 -18.37 8.91 0.17
C TYR A 64 -18.10 10.40 0.45
N THR A 65 -17.88 10.72 1.72
CA THR A 65 -17.48 12.06 2.17
C THR A 65 -15.98 12.11 2.41
N GLU A 66 -15.39 13.30 2.42
CA GLU A 66 -13.97 13.49 2.75
C GLU A 66 -13.61 12.82 4.10
N ASP A 67 -14.47 12.95 5.11
CA ASP A 67 -14.29 12.30 6.41
C ASP A 67 -14.34 10.77 6.34
N LYS A 68 -15.20 10.19 5.49
CA LYS A 68 -15.23 8.74 5.27
C LYS A 68 -13.95 8.27 4.58
N LEU A 69 -13.44 9.03 3.61
CA LEU A 69 -12.19 8.72 2.92
C LEU A 69 -10.99 8.81 3.88
N LYS A 70 -10.94 9.84 4.75
CA LYS A 70 -9.92 9.95 5.82
C LYS A 70 -9.96 8.75 6.76
N LYS A 71 -11.15 8.34 7.23
CA LYS A 71 -11.30 7.14 8.08
C LYS A 71 -10.85 5.86 7.37
N GLN A 72 -11.09 5.74 6.06
CA GLN A 72 -10.62 4.60 5.28
C GLN A 72 -9.09 4.59 5.14
N LEU A 73 -8.47 5.76 4.95
CA LEU A 73 -7.02 5.93 4.94
C LEU A 73 -6.41 5.54 6.29
N GLU A 74 -6.95 6.04 7.40
CA GLU A 74 -6.50 5.68 8.75
C GLU A 74 -6.63 4.16 9.02
N ALA A 75 -7.74 3.55 8.60
CA ALA A 75 -7.93 2.11 8.72
C ALA A 75 -6.93 1.31 7.88
N LEU A 76 -6.57 1.82 6.70
CA LEU A 76 -5.56 1.22 5.83
C LEU A 76 -4.16 1.32 6.45
N GLU A 77 -3.79 2.49 6.97
CA GLU A 77 -2.52 2.69 7.69
C GLU A 77 -2.41 1.74 8.88
N LYS A 78 -3.48 1.59 9.67
CA LYS A 78 -3.51 0.65 10.79
C LYS A 78 -3.26 -0.79 10.34
N LYS A 79 -3.87 -1.21 9.23
CA LYS A 79 -3.63 -2.55 8.66
C LYS A 79 -2.19 -2.73 8.19
N ILE A 80 -1.61 -1.71 7.57
CA ILE A 80 -0.20 -1.73 7.14
C ILE A 80 0.72 -1.91 8.34
N THR A 81 0.49 -1.14 9.42
CA THR A 81 1.28 -1.25 10.65
C THR A 81 1.13 -2.63 11.29
N GLN A 82 -0.10 -3.16 11.38
CA GLN A 82 -0.33 -4.52 11.89
C GLN A 82 0.43 -5.58 11.09
N TYR A 83 0.43 -5.47 9.76
CA TYR A 83 1.21 -6.36 8.91
C TYR A 83 2.71 -6.23 9.14
N GLN A 84 3.22 -5.02 9.36
CA GLN A 84 4.62 -4.79 9.68
C GLN A 84 5.01 -5.42 11.02
N ASP A 85 4.17 -5.27 12.05
CA ASP A 85 4.39 -5.87 13.37
C ASP A 85 4.36 -7.41 13.33
N GLU A 86 3.49 -7.99 12.50
CA GLU A 86 3.42 -9.45 12.30
C GLU A 86 4.69 -9.98 11.62
N LEU A 87 5.21 -9.27 10.61
CA LEU A 87 6.48 -9.60 9.97
C LEU A 87 7.65 -9.51 10.95
N ASP A 88 7.73 -8.45 11.75
CA ASP A 88 8.78 -8.28 12.77
C ASP A 88 8.73 -9.40 13.84
N LYS A 89 7.53 -9.87 14.21
CA LYS A 89 7.35 -11.01 15.11
C LYS A 89 7.82 -12.33 14.50
N GLN A 90 7.53 -12.57 13.23
CA GLN A 90 8.04 -13.75 12.52
C GLN A 90 9.57 -13.71 12.41
N ASP A 91 10.15 -12.56 12.05
CA ASP A 91 11.60 -12.39 11.98
C ASP A 91 12.30 -12.64 13.31
N THR A 92 11.71 -12.17 14.42
CA THR A 92 12.26 -12.42 15.76
C THR A 92 12.09 -13.86 16.25
N ALA A 93 11.06 -14.58 15.79
CA ALA A 93 10.88 -15.99 16.09
C ALA A 93 11.89 -16.86 15.33
N ASP A 94 12.11 -16.60 14.04
CA ASP A 94 13.07 -17.33 13.22
C ASP A 94 14.50 -17.11 13.72
N ASN A 95 14.84 -15.89 14.12
CA ASN A 95 16.17 -15.54 14.64
C ASN A 95 16.47 -16.13 16.04
N LYS A 96 15.48 -16.71 16.73
CA LYS A 96 15.65 -17.49 17.98
C LYS A 96 15.82 -19.00 17.73
N LEU A 97 15.49 -19.47 16.51
CA LEU A 97 15.53 -20.88 16.14
C LEU A 97 16.83 -21.27 15.41
N THR A 98 17.61 -20.28 14.95
CA THR A 98 19.01 -20.38 14.50
C THR A 98 19.98 -19.94 15.59
#